data_AF-A0A2W5XWK9-F1
#
_entry.id   AF-A0A2W5XWK9-F1
#
_cell.length_a   1.000
_cell.length_b   1.000
_cell.length_c   1.000
_cell.angle_alpha   90.00
_cell.angle_beta   90.00
_cell.angle_gamma   90.00
#
_symmetry.space_group_name_H-M   'P 1'
#
loop_
_entity.id
_entity.type
_entity.pdbx_description
1 polymer ?
#
loop_
_entity_poly.entity_id
_entity_poly.type
_entity_poly.pdbx_seq_one_letter_code
_entity_poly.pdbx_strand_id
1 'polypeptide(L)'
;GPSPDLMLARDDDPGLFALRRDLAAPFASCLVHGSAGRYELVLRLAGPDGAGHAHIPQILVHVKATPRPSRDANHAVVTSVLADRGSGTFAVEPASRGRRRIRRPLRSEPRVDVVVAFRDHAELLSRAALSVLELTSYERMTLRLIDNGSTDPAVPPLLNKLASDPRVLVRSDPRPFNFAALNNAAAAEGAGEMLVFLNNDTEVIEPDWIEVLAEEAQRADVGAVAPMMLYPDGTVQHVGAALGLHGYAGHPFAGLAVDATTAFGSPLDGTRNWLAVTAACMMVERRKFEAVGGFDERFVVAGNDVDLCLRLTERGWRSLCVPHTQLLHDESRSRGRHIDPGDFERSRVSYGGFRTIGDPFYHPALSLTRTDCTLRRRGEEVAQ
;
A
#
# COMPACT_ATOMS: atom_id res chain seq x y z
N GLY A 1 8.96 -10.45 -8.83
CA GLY A 1 9.38 -9.79 -7.59
C GLY A 1 8.75 -10.51 -6.42
N PRO A 2 9.49 -11.36 -5.71
CA PRO A 2 9.02 -11.85 -4.44
C PRO A 2 8.86 -10.65 -3.48
N SER A 3 7.86 -10.71 -2.61
CA SER A 3 7.53 -9.65 -1.65
C SER A 3 8.28 -9.93 -0.33
N PRO A 4 9.47 -9.36 -0.08
CA PRO A 4 10.24 -9.63 1.15
C PRO A 4 9.45 -9.35 2.43
N ASP A 5 8.58 -8.34 2.41
CA ASP A 5 7.75 -8.00 3.57
C ASP A 5 6.68 -9.06 3.83
N LEU A 6 6.12 -9.64 2.77
CA LEU A 6 5.13 -10.72 2.86
C LEU A 6 5.77 -12.00 3.39
N MET A 7 7.01 -12.29 2.98
CA MET A 7 7.75 -13.44 3.50
C MET A 7 7.97 -13.32 4.99
N LEU A 8 8.19 -12.13 5.55
CA LEU A 8 8.26 -11.96 7.01
C LEU A 8 6.89 -12.09 7.67
N ALA A 9 5.84 -11.59 7.02
CA ALA A 9 4.49 -11.53 7.59
C ALA A 9 3.74 -12.86 7.55
N ARG A 10 4.10 -13.79 6.66
CA ARG A 10 3.39 -15.06 6.46
C ARG A 10 4.33 -16.25 6.43
N ASP A 11 3.87 -17.37 7.00
CA ASP A 11 4.50 -18.68 6.84
C ASP A 11 4.40 -19.17 5.39
N ASP A 12 5.32 -18.74 4.54
CA ASP A 12 5.56 -19.38 3.25
C ASP A 12 6.73 -20.36 3.42
N ASP A 13 6.44 -21.66 3.44
CA ASP A 13 7.46 -22.66 3.14
C ASP A 13 7.64 -22.62 1.61
N PRO A 14 8.80 -22.15 1.10
CA PRO A 14 9.01 -21.97 -0.32
C PRO A 14 8.90 -23.30 -1.09
N GLY A 15 8.98 -24.45 -0.40
CA GLY A 15 8.82 -25.79 -0.98
C GLY A 15 10.00 -26.18 -1.86
N LEU A 16 10.20 -25.45 -2.96
CA LEU A 16 11.30 -25.54 -3.91
C LEU A 16 11.97 -24.16 -4.06
N PHE A 17 13.28 -24.11 -3.87
CA PHE A 17 14.11 -22.94 -4.15
C PHE A 17 15.45 -23.37 -4.73
N ALA A 18 16.06 -22.51 -5.54
CA ALA A 18 17.43 -22.63 -6.00
C ALA A 18 18.28 -21.55 -5.33
N LEU A 19 19.50 -21.89 -4.95
CA LEU A 19 20.39 -20.98 -4.25
C LEU A 19 21.81 -21.03 -4.81
N ARG A 20 22.48 -19.89 -4.72
CA ARG A 20 23.91 -19.78 -4.99
C ARG A 20 24.68 -20.39 -3.82
N ARG A 21 25.44 -21.45 -4.09
CA ARG A 21 26.13 -22.24 -3.07
C ARG A 21 27.09 -21.41 -2.22
N ASP A 22 27.83 -20.51 -2.86
CA ASP A 22 28.77 -19.59 -2.24
C ASP A 22 28.08 -18.64 -1.25
N LEU A 23 26.89 -18.13 -1.58
CA LEU A 23 26.10 -17.26 -0.70
C LEU A 23 25.43 -18.03 0.45
N ALA A 24 25.03 -19.28 0.21
CA ALA A 24 24.35 -20.12 1.21
C ALA A 24 25.31 -20.80 2.20
N ALA A 25 26.58 -20.98 1.83
CA ALA A 25 27.55 -21.70 2.65
C ALA A 25 27.67 -21.18 4.10
N PRO A 26 27.68 -19.86 4.38
CA PRO A 26 27.71 -19.32 5.75
C PRO A 26 26.49 -19.69 6.60
N PHE A 27 25.36 -20.00 5.97
CA PHE A 27 24.07 -20.29 6.62
C PHE A 27 23.66 -21.76 6.48
N ALA A 28 24.54 -22.62 5.98
CA ALA A 28 24.22 -24.02 5.69
C ALA A 28 23.79 -24.81 6.94
N SER A 29 24.23 -24.38 8.13
CA SER A 29 23.80 -24.95 9.41
C SER A 29 22.28 -24.85 9.62
N CYS A 30 21.60 -23.83 9.07
CA CYS A 30 20.15 -23.71 9.17
C CYS A 30 19.42 -24.95 8.63
N LEU A 31 19.97 -25.61 7.60
CA LEU A 31 19.32 -26.75 6.92
C LEU A 31 19.09 -27.97 7.82
N VAL A 32 19.76 -28.08 8.97
CA VAL A 32 19.57 -29.22 9.90
C VAL A 32 18.26 -29.13 10.68
N HIS A 33 17.57 -27.98 10.66
CA HIS A 33 16.34 -27.71 11.42
C HIS A 33 15.04 -27.91 10.63
N GLY A 34 15.05 -28.75 9.59
CA GLY A 34 13.86 -29.09 8.81
C GLY A 34 13.24 -27.88 8.09
N SER A 35 11.92 -27.73 8.17
CA SER A 35 11.19 -26.66 7.46
C SER A 35 11.54 -25.25 7.98
N ALA A 36 11.62 -25.06 9.29
CA ALA A 36 12.00 -23.77 9.89
C ALA A 36 13.42 -23.34 9.49
N GLY A 37 14.34 -24.31 9.42
CA GLY A 37 15.70 -24.09 8.94
C GLY A 37 15.80 -23.65 7.48
N ARG A 38 15.01 -24.27 6.59
CA ARG A 38 14.91 -23.87 5.17
C ARG A 38 14.35 -22.45 5.04
N TYR A 39 13.34 -22.12 5.85
CA TYR A 39 12.73 -20.80 5.87
C TYR A 39 13.70 -19.72 6.38
N GLU A 40 14.46 -20.01 7.45
CA GLU A 40 15.53 -19.13 7.94
C GLU A 40 16.59 -18.85 6.87
N LEU A 41 17.08 -19.91 6.20
CA LEU A 41 18.05 -19.77 5.12
C LEU A 41 17.56 -18.83 4.02
N VAL A 42 16.30 -18.99 3.61
CA VAL A 42 15.69 -18.17 2.56
C VAL A 42 15.54 -16.71 3.01
N LEU A 43 15.10 -16.45 4.25
CA LEU A 43 15.00 -15.09 4.78
C LEU A 43 16.38 -14.41 4.92
N ARG A 44 17.42 -15.15 5.34
CA ARG A 44 18.78 -14.63 5.44
C ARG A 44 19.36 -14.29 4.06
N LEU A 45 19.18 -15.17 3.09
CA LEU A 45 19.66 -14.96 1.71
C LEU A 45 18.91 -13.87 0.97
N ALA A 46 17.61 -13.68 1.23
CA ALA A 46 16.85 -12.58 0.64
C ALA A 46 17.42 -11.20 1.01
N GLY A 47 18.05 -11.08 2.19
CA GLY A 47 18.56 -9.82 2.70
C GLY A 47 17.46 -8.89 3.25
N PRO A 48 17.84 -7.76 3.85
CA PRO A 48 16.92 -6.84 4.53
C PRO A 48 15.88 -6.22 3.60
N ASP A 49 16.30 -5.89 2.38
CA ASP A 49 15.52 -5.28 1.31
C ASP A 49 15.01 -6.30 0.30
N GLY A 50 15.34 -7.58 0.43
CA GLY A 50 14.93 -8.55 -0.59
C GLY A 50 15.70 -8.43 -1.91
N ALA A 51 16.89 -7.82 -1.93
CA ALA A 51 17.71 -7.79 -3.15
C ALA A 51 18.29 -9.16 -3.51
N GLY A 52 18.38 -10.08 -2.53
CA GLY A 52 18.98 -11.41 -2.70
C GLY A 52 18.03 -12.50 -3.17
N HIS A 53 16.75 -12.20 -3.42
CA HIS A 53 15.77 -13.18 -3.86
C HIS A 53 14.99 -12.76 -5.11
N ALA A 54 14.61 -13.77 -5.90
CA ALA A 54 13.77 -13.60 -7.08
C ALA A 54 12.73 -14.73 -7.14
N HIS A 55 11.61 -14.46 -7.80
CA HIS A 55 10.53 -15.40 -7.99
C HIS A 55 10.52 -15.82 -9.46
N ILE A 56 10.52 -17.13 -9.72
CA ILE A 56 10.35 -17.68 -11.06
C ILE A 56 8.84 -17.91 -11.23
N PRO A 57 8.14 -17.12 -12.06
CA PRO A 57 6.68 -17.18 -12.17
C PRO A 57 6.24 -18.30 -13.11
N GLN A 58 6.76 -19.51 -12.88
CA GLN A 58 6.44 -20.72 -13.61
C GLN A 58 6.08 -21.82 -12.63
N ILE A 59 5.15 -22.69 -13.03
CA ILE A 59 4.84 -23.89 -12.25
C ILE A 59 5.99 -24.89 -12.47
N LEU A 60 6.91 -24.95 -11.50
CA LEU A 60 8.12 -25.79 -11.59
C LEU A 60 7.91 -27.20 -11.02
N VAL A 61 7.00 -27.36 -10.05
CA VAL A 61 6.77 -28.63 -9.37
C VAL A 61 5.32 -28.75 -8.93
N HIS A 62 4.81 -29.98 -8.96
CA HIS A 62 3.56 -30.36 -8.32
C HIS A 62 3.89 -31.19 -7.09
N VAL A 63 3.48 -30.73 -5.91
CA VAL A 63 3.66 -31.45 -4.64
C VAL A 63 2.32 -31.87 -4.08
N LYS A 64 2.26 -33.06 -3.48
CA LYS A 64 1.13 -33.45 -2.64
C LYS A 64 1.16 -32.56 -1.40
N ALA A 65 0.02 -32.02 -0.99
CA ALA A 65 -0.08 -31.07 0.12
C ALA A 65 0.78 -31.52 1.32
N THR A 66 1.80 -30.74 1.66
CA THR A 66 2.66 -30.99 2.81
C THR A 66 2.05 -30.37 4.07
N PRO A 67 2.33 -30.91 5.27
CA PRO A 67 1.93 -30.28 6.51
C PRO A 67 2.42 -28.83 6.57
N ARG A 68 1.57 -27.91 7.05
CA ARG A 68 1.99 -26.52 7.27
C ARG A 68 3.11 -26.50 8.31
N PRO A 69 4.13 -25.64 8.14
CA PRO A 69 5.23 -25.51 9.10
C PRO A 69 4.70 -25.10 10.49
N SER A 70 5.50 -25.38 11.53
CA SER A 70 5.19 -24.97 12.90
C SER A 70 5.21 -23.45 13.02
N ARG A 71 4.09 -22.86 13.41
CA ARG A 71 3.93 -21.40 13.57
C ARG A 71 4.92 -20.83 14.57
N ASP A 72 5.11 -21.51 15.70
CA ASP A 72 6.01 -21.07 16.77
C ASP A 72 7.48 -21.10 16.32
N ALA A 73 7.86 -22.14 15.58
CA ALA A 73 9.22 -22.26 15.04
C ALA A 73 9.53 -21.15 14.03
N ASN A 74 8.59 -20.86 13.13
CA ASN A 74 8.78 -19.79 12.14
C ASN A 74 8.73 -18.39 12.77
N HIS A 75 7.94 -18.19 13.82
CA HIS A 75 7.95 -16.94 14.58
C HIS A 75 9.33 -16.69 15.19
N ALA A 76 9.93 -17.69 15.85
CA ALA A 76 11.27 -17.58 16.41
C ALA A 76 12.34 -17.30 15.33
N VAL A 77 12.22 -17.92 14.16
CA VAL A 77 13.08 -17.65 13.00
C VAL A 77 12.98 -16.18 12.56
N VAL A 78 11.77 -15.64 12.38
CA VAL A 78 11.59 -14.25 11.95
C VAL A 78 12.16 -13.28 12.97
N THR A 79 11.91 -13.50 14.27
CA THR A 79 12.47 -12.68 15.35
C THR A 79 14.01 -12.70 15.34
N SER A 80 14.62 -13.88 15.16
CA SER A 80 16.07 -14.04 15.05
C SER A 80 16.65 -13.31 13.83
N VAL A 81 16.06 -13.50 12.66
CA VAL A 81 16.51 -12.85 11.42
C VAL A 81 16.39 -11.32 11.50
N LEU A 82 15.33 -10.81 12.13
CA LEU A 82 15.16 -9.37 12.32
C LEU A 82 16.18 -8.80 13.32
N ALA A 83 16.50 -9.52 14.40
CA ALA A 83 17.54 -9.13 15.35
C ALA A 83 18.92 -9.01 14.68
N ASP A 84 19.25 -9.92 13.76
CA ASP A 84 20.53 -9.91 13.03
C ASP A 84 20.64 -8.80 11.98
N ARG A 85 19.50 -8.26 11.49
CA ARG A 85 19.47 -7.20 10.46
C ARG A 85 19.78 -5.79 11.00
N GLY A 86 19.99 -5.61 12.30
CA GLY A 86 20.45 -4.35 12.91
C GLY A 86 19.38 -3.50 13.61
N SER A 87 19.82 -2.32 14.06
CA SER A 87 19.61 -1.63 15.35
C SER A 87 18.19 -1.19 15.80
N GLY A 88 17.11 -1.76 15.26
CA GLY A 88 15.75 -1.48 15.74
C GLY A 88 15.23 -2.61 16.62
N THR A 89 14.60 -2.29 17.75
CA THR A 89 13.77 -3.25 18.49
C THR A 89 12.49 -3.50 17.70
N PHE A 90 12.52 -4.40 16.73
CA PHE A 90 11.32 -4.88 16.06
C PHE A 90 10.45 -5.65 17.05
N ALA A 91 9.13 -5.46 16.99
CA ALA A 91 8.20 -6.38 17.64
C ALA A 91 7.56 -7.28 16.59
N VAL A 92 7.60 -8.59 16.83
CA VAL A 92 6.91 -9.58 16.00
C VAL A 92 5.66 -9.98 16.76
N GLU A 93 4.52 -9.49 16.33
CA GLU A 93 3.23 -9.77 16.96
C GLU A 93 2.54 -10.92 16.20
N PRO A 94 2.08 -11.98 16.89
CA PRO A 94 1.31 -13.03 16.25
C PRO A 94 -0.02 -12.48 15.74
N ALA A 95 -0.38 -12.84 14.52
CA ALA A 95 -1.69 -12.58 13.92
C ALA A 95 -2.39 -13.90 13.57
N SER A 96 -3.68 -13.81 13.21
CA SER A 96 -4.51 -15.00 12.96
C SER A 96 -3.97 -15.87 11.81
N ARG A 97 -4.28 -17.18 11.85
CA ARG A 97 -3.96 -18.16 10.80
C ARG A 97 -2.46 -18.36 10.47
N GLY A 98 -1.52 -18.00 11.37
CA GLY A 98 -0.07 -18.18 11.14
C GLY A 98 0.58 -17.00 10.45
N ARG A 99 0.02 -15.81 10.68
CA ARG A 99 0.50 -14.54 10.16
C ARG A 99 1.19 -13.77 11.27
N ARG A 100 1.91 -12.73 10.90
CA ARG A 100 2.68 -11.89 11.80
C ARG A 100 2.53 -10.44 11.39
N ARG A 101 2.37 -9.57 12.39
CA ARG A 101 2.55 -8.14 12.23
C ARG A 101 3.97 -7.82 12.68
N ILE A 102 4.74 -7.17 11.81
CA ILE A 102 6.08 -6.71 12.15
C ILE A 102 5.97 -5.23 12.49
N ARG A 103 6.10 -4.87 13.76
CA ARG A 103 6.14 -3.49 14.20
C ARG A 103 7.56 -2.95 14.10
N ARG A 104 7.69 -1.74 13.59
CA ARG A 104 8.98 -1.06 13.48
C ARG A 104 8.92 0.24 14.27
N PRO A 105 9.78 0.44 15.28
CA PRO A 105 9.77 1.67 16.03
C PRO A 105 10.02 2.86 15.10
N LEU A 106 9.32 3.95 15.33
CA LEU A 106 9.58 5.19 14.63
C LEU A 106 10.96 5.72 15.02
N ARG A 107 11.81 6.06 14.05
CA ARG A 107 13.17 6.61 14.28
C ARG A 107 13.11 7.99 14.93
N SER A 108 12.07 8.74 14.59
CA SER A 108 11.62 10.00 15.16
C SER A 108 10.10 9.96 15.22
N GLU A 109 9.46 10.95 15.81
CA GLU A 109 8.01 11.13 15.69
C GLU A 109 7.76 12.20 14.61
N PRO A 110 7.76 11.83 13.31
CA PRO A 110 7.71 12.81 12.22
C PRO A 110 6.42 13.62 12.26
N ARG A 111 6.49 14.89 11.88
CA ARG A 111 5.25 15.65 11.63
C ARG A 111 4.57 15.11 10.38
N VAL A 112 3.24 14.98 10.41
CA VAL A 112 2.45 14.43 9.31
C VAL A 112 1.48 15.49 8.79
N ASP A 113 1.53 15.81 7.50
CA ASP A 113 0.47 16.58 6.85
C ASP A 113 -0.55 15.62 6.22
N VAL A 114 -1.78 15.61 6.74
CA VAL A 114 -2.91 14.88 6.14
C VAL A 114 -3.64 15.82 5.20
N VAL A 115 -3.54 15.59 3.90
CA VAL A 115 -4.11 16.42 2.85
C VAL A 115 -5.44 15.82 2.37
N VAL A 116 -6.51 16.59 2.48
CA VAL A 116 -7.84 16.25 1.98
C VAL A 116 -8.30 17.33 1.02
N ALA A 117 -8.25 17.04 -0.28
CA ALA A 117 -8.86 17.87 -1.31
C ALA A 117 -10.33 17.47 -1.48
N PHE A 118 -11.23 18.46 -1.50
CA PHE A 118 -12.66 18.21 -1.60
C PHE A 118 -13.38 19.32 -2.37
N ARG A 119 -14.60 19.02 -2.79
CA ARG A 119 -15.55 19.98 -3.33
C ARG A 119 -16.95 19.52 -2.97
N ASP A 120 -17.76 20.41 -2.41
CA ASP A 120 -19.13 20.14 -1.96
C ASP A 120 -19.21 18.95 -0.98
N HIS A 121 -20.41 18.38 -0.83
CA HIS A 121 -20.67 17.19 0.00
C HIS A 121 -20.22 17.35 1.45
N ALA A 122 -20.75 18.38 2.13
CA ALA A 122 -20.39 18.69 3.52
C ALA A 122 -20.47 17.47 4.46
N GLU A 123 -21.46 16.59 4.26
CA GLU A 123 -21.60 15.35 5.06
C GLU A 123 -20.43 14.36 4.88
N LEU A 124 -19.93 14.19 3.64
CA LEU A 124 -18.77 13.33 3.38
C LEU A 124 -17.52 13.91 4.04
N LEU A 125 -17.28 15.21 3.81
CA LEU A 125 -16.15 15.93 4.41
C LEU A 125 -16.20 15.87 5.94
N SER A 126 -17.38 16.06 6.53
CA SER A 126 -17.55 16.00 7.98
C SER A 126 -17.18 14.63 8.52
N ARG A 127 -17.66 13.54 7.90
CA ARG A 127 -17.29 12.17 8.32
C ARG A 127 -15.78 11.95 8.23
N ALA A 128 -15.17 12.28 7.09
CA ALA A 128 -13.74 12.11 6.88
C ALA A 128 -12.91 12.91 7.89
N ALA A 129 -13.16 14.22 8.01
CA ALA A 129 -12.39 15.10 8.88
C ALA A 129 -12.57 14.75 10.37
N LEU A 130 -13.80 14.48 10.81
CA LEU A 130 -14.04 14.11 12.22
C LEU A 130 -13.43 12.76 12.55
N SER A 131 -13.51 11.75 11.66
CA SER A 131 -12.86 10.46 11.90
C SER A 131 -11.34 10.62 12.08
N VAL A 132 -10.70 11.49 11.29
CA VAL A 132 -9.27 11.81 11.48
C VAL A 132 -9.04 12.50 12.83
N LEU A 133 -9.81 13.54 13.17
CA LEU A 133 -9.56 14.34 14.37
C LEU A 133 -9.87 13.62 15.69
N GLU A 134 -10.89 12.77 15.69
CA GLU A 134 -11.44 12.13 16.88
C GLU A 134 -10.87 10.74 17.14
N LEU A 135 -10.52 9.96 16.10
CA LEU A 135 -10.08 8.57 16.27
C LEU A 135 -8.56 8.39 16.17
N THR A 136 -7.85 9.29 15.48
CA THR A 136 -6.39 9.16 15.30
C THR A 136 -5.65 9.36 16.61
N SER A 137 -4.83 8.38 17.01
CA SER A 137 -3.99 8.47 18.22
C SER A 137 -2.69 9.27 18.01
N TYR A 138 -2.28 9.48 16.76
CA TYR A 138 -1.03 10.17 16.43
C TYR A 138 -1.16 11.69 16.55
N GLU A 139 -0.46 12.28 17.53
CA GLU A 139 -0.64 13.69 17.88
C GLU A 139 0.02 14.68 16.91
N ARG A 140 1.16 14.31 16.32
CA ARG A 140 2.00 15.21 15.52
C ARG A 140 1.53 15.33 14.07
N MET A 141 0.24 15.62 13.89
CA MET A 141 -0.37 15.78 12.57
C MET A 141 -0.98 17.18 12.35
N THR A 142 -1.14 17.54 11.08
CA THR A 142 -1.90 18.70 10.63
C THR A 142 -2.85 18.25 9.52
N LEU A 143 -4.15 18.46 9.72
CA LEU A 143 -5.19 18.17 8.74
C LEU A 143 -5.39 19.39 7.83
N ARG A 144 -4.97 19.26 6.57
CA ARG A 144 -5.04 20.30 5.54
C ARG A 144 -6.25 20.05 4.65
N LEU A 145 -7.28 20.87 4.81
CA LEU A 145 -8.52 20.81 4.02
C LEU A 145 -8.42 21.79 2.84
N ILE A 146 -8.49 21.26 1.62
CA ILE A 146 -8.37 22.05 0.39
C ILE A 146 -9.71 22.09 -0.31
N ASP A 147 -10.42 23.21 -0.15
CA ASP A 147 -11.70 23.47 -0.80
C ASP A 147 -11.50 23.87 -2.26
N ASN A 148 -11.88 23.00 -3.20
CA ASN A 148 -11.81 23.26 -4.63
C ASN A 148 -13.08 23.97 -5.16
N GLY A 149 -13.42 25.09 -4.54
CA GLY A 149 -14.53 25.94 -5.00
C GLY A 149 -15.91 25.33 -4.75
N SER A 150 -16.17 24.89 -3.50
CA SER A 150 -17.48 24.41 -3.07
C SER A 150 -18.56 25.47 -3.26
N THR A 151 -19.74 25.01 -3.67
CA THR A 151 -20.99 25.77 -3.85
C THR A 151 -22.09 25.32 -2.89
N ASP A 152 -21.92 24.16 -2.23
CA ASP A 152 -22.78 23.66 -1.18
C ASP A 152 -22.82 24.66 0.01
N PRO A 153 -24.00 25.21 0.35
CA PRO A 153 -24.14 26.19 1.43
C PRO A 153 -23.84 25.61 2.82
N ALA A 154 -23.78 24.27 2.97
CA ALA A 154 -23.40 23.62 4.22
C ALA A 154 -21.88 23.55 4.44
N VAL A 155 -21.05 23.77 3.41
CA VAL A 155 -19.59 23.70 3.53
C VAL A 155 -19.00 24.84 4.36
N PRO A 156 -19.31 26.14 4.13
CA PRO A 156 -18.74 27.22 4.93
C PRO A 156 -18.93 27.10 6.46
N PRO A 157 -20.15 26.80 7.00
CA PRO A 157 -20.30 26.63 8.44
C PRO A 157 -19.55 25.41 8.97
N LEU A 158 -19.45 24.32 8.19
CA LEU A 158 -18.65 23.16 8.56
C LEU A 158 -17.15 23.50 8.66
N LEU A 159 -16.60 24.21 7.67
CA LEU A 159 -15.19 24.62 7.69
C LEU A 159 -14.87 25.53 8.87
N ASN A 160 -15.77 26.47 9.20
CA ASN A 160 -15.62 27.32 10.39
C ASN A 160 -15.57 26.49 11.69
N LYS A 161 -16.41 25.43 11.78
CA LYS A 161 -16.39 24.51 12.91
C LYS A 161 -15.07 23.72 12.96
N LEU A 162 -14.64 23.13 11.85
CA LEU A 162 -13.42 22.33 11.79
C LEU A 162 -12.15 23.16 12.07
N ALA A 163 -12.09 24.39 11.55
CA ALA A 163 -10.97 25.31 11.77
C ALA A 163 -10.83 25.80 13.23
N SER A 164 -11.77 25.47 14.12
CA SER A 164 -11.61 25.72 15.55
C SER A 164 -10.63 24.75 16.23
N ASP A 165 -10.36 23.60 15.61
CA ASP A 165 -9.30 22.67 16.06
C ASP A 165 -7.94 23.19 15.57
N PRO A 166 -6.94 23.39 16.46
CA PRO A 166 -5.63 23.95 16.09
C PRO A 166 -4.82 23.05 15.14
N ARG A 167 -5.24 21.78 14.95
CA ARG A 167 -4.61 20.85 14.01
C ARG A 167 -5.14 21.04 12.59
N VAL A 168 -6.19 21.83 12.37
CA VAL A 168 -6.85 21.99 11.07
C VAL A 168 -6.42 23.28 10.38
N LEU A 169 -5.99 23.16 9.13
CA LEU A 169 -5.73 24.27 8.23
C LEU A 169 -6.64 24.17 7.02
N VAL A 170 -7.43 25.22 6.78
CA VAL A 170 -8.35 25.29 5.64
C VAL A 170 -7.78 26.24 4.59
N ARG A 171 -7.82 25.82 3.32
CA ARG A 171 -7.43 26.63 2.18
C ARG A 171 -8.46 26.51 1.07
N SER A 172 -8.80 27.63 0.44
CA SER A 172 -9.60 27.65 -0.78
C SER A 172 -8.70 27.68 -2.02
N ASP A 173 -9.03 26.87 -3.01
CA ASP A 173 -8.33 26.78 -4.28
C ASP A 173 -9.35 26.61 -5.43
N PRO A 174 -9.93 27.70 -5.94
CA PRO A 174 -11.04 27.65 -6.90
C PRO A 174 -10.60 27.38 -8.36
N ARG A 175 -9.34 26.95 -8.58
CA ARG A 175 -8.85 26.57 -9.91
C ARG A 175 -9.67 25.39 -10.46
N PRO A 176 -9.68 25.16 -11.79
CA PRO A 176 -10.30 23.96 -12.36
C PRO A 176 -9.80 22.69 -11.67
N PHE A 177 -10.71 21.75 -11.42
CA PHE A 177 -10.38 20.54 -10.67
C PHE A 177 -9.24 19.78 -11.33
N ASN A 178 -8.21 19.51 -10.53
CA ASN A 178 -7.11 18.63 -10.88
C ASN A 178 -6.57 18.03 -9.58
N PHE A 179 -6.78 16.74 -9.38
CA PHE A 179 -6.40 16.07 -8.13
C PHE A 179 -4.91 16.19 -7.85
N ALA A 180 -4.07 15.97 -8.87
CA ALA A 180 -2.62 16.03 -8.74
C ALA A 180 -2.15 17.45 -8.36
N ALA A 181 -2.67 18.50 -9.03
CA ALA A 181 -2.28 19.88 -8.77
C ALA A 181 -2.74 20.39 -7.39
N LEU A 182 -3.93 19.99 -6.93
CA LEU A 182 -4.43 20.34 -5.60
C LEU A 182 -3.56 19.73 -4.49
N ASN A 183 -3.23 18.44 -4.63
CA ASN A 183 -2.38 17.73 -3.66
C ASN A 183 -0.93 18.23 -3.68
N ASN A 184 -0.36 18.51 -4.86
CA ASN A 184 0.97 19.11 -4.99
C ASN A 184 1.06 20.47 -4.29
N ALA A 185 0.07 21.34 -4.52
CA ALA A 185 0.04 22.66 -3.89
C ALA A 185 -0.06 22.55 -2.37
N ALA A 186 -0.94 21.68 -1.87
CA ALA A 186 -1.08 21.44 -0.43
C ALA A 186 0.19 20.85 0.20
N ALA A 187 0.86 19.93 -0.49
CA ALA A 187 2.14 19.38 -0.07
C ALA A 187 3.20 20.48 0.00
N ALA A 188 3.35 21.32 -1.03
CA ALA A 188 4.36 22.37 -1.09
C ALA A 188 4.23 23.44 0.02
N GLU A 189 3.02 23.70 0.51
CA GLU A 189 2.76 24.63 1.61
C GLU A 189 2.93 24.02 3.01
N GLY A 190 2.92 22.68 3.09
CA GLY A 190 3.05 21.94 4.33
C GLY A 190 4.49 21.86 4.83
N ALA A 191 4.65 21.45 6.09
CA ALA A 191 5.96 21.28 6.74
C ALA A 191 6.14 19.88 7.37
N GLY A 192 5.17 18.99 7.20
CA GLY A 192 5.22 17.61 7.69
C GLY A 192 6.29 16.80 6.97
N GLU A 193 7.12 16.09 7.71
CA GLU A 193 8.13 15.18 7.14
C GLU A 193 7.51 14.02 6.37
N MET A 194 6.26 13.67 6.72
CA MET A 194 5.42 12.72 6.00
C MET A 194 4.19 13.43 5.44
N LEU A 195 3.78 13.02 4.24
CA LEU A 195 2.56 13.44 3.59
C LEU A 195 1.58 12.25 3.58
N VAL A 196 0.34 12.49 3.97
CA VAL A 196 -0.77 11.56 3.73
C VAL A 196 -1.74 12.22 2.78
N PHE A 197 -2.00 11.59 1.65
CA PHE A 197 -3.09 11.96 0.75
C PHE A 197 -4.31 11.12 1.10
N LEU A 198 -5.43 11.77 1.40
CA LEU A 198 -6.65 11.13 1.87
C LEU A 198 -7.86 11.69 1.12
N ASN A 199 -8.71 10.83 0.57
CA ASN A 199 -9.94 11.27 -0.08
C ASN A 199 -10.99 11.72 0.96
N ASN A 200 -11.86 12.65 0.54
CA ASN A 200 -12.91 13.22 1.38
C ASN A 200 -14.11 12.29 1.65
N ASP A 201 -14.14 11.11 1.02
CA ASP A 201 -15.15 10.05 1.19
C ASP A 201 -14.58 8.81 1.90
N THR A 202 -13.50 9.00 2.68
CA THR A 202 -12.92 7.97 3.56
C THR A 202 -13.33 8.15 5.01
N GLU A 203 -13.21 7.08 5.81
CA GLU A 203 -13.43 7.11 7.24
C GLU A 203 -12.33 6.29 7.94
N VAL A 204 -11.65 6.93 8.89
CA VAL A 204 -10.69 6.27 9.78
C VAL A 204 -11.45 5.37 10.75
N ILE A 205 -11.05 4.11 10.87
CA ILE A 205 -11.65 3.17 11.83
C ILE A 205 -10.61 2.53 12.77
N GLU A 206 -9.32 2.71 12.50
CA GLU A 206 -8.22 2.22 13.33
C GLU A 206 -7.43 3.41 13.92
N PRO A 207 -7.32 3.55 15.25
CA PRO A 207 -6.68 4.71 15.86
C PRO A 207 -5.20 4.89 15.50
N ASP A 208 -4.45 3.79 15.38
CA ASP A 208 -2.99 3.79 15.16
C ASP A 208 -2.61 3.91 13.67
N TRP A 209 -3.55 4.19 12.77
CA TRP A 209 -3.31 4.14 11.32
C TRP A 209 -2.12 4.99 10.84
N ILE A 210 -1.96 6.22 11.33
CA ILE A 210 -0.80 7.06 10.97
C ILE A 210 0.50 6.45 11.49
N GLU A 211 0.51 5.98 12.73
CA GLU A 211 1.69 5.34 13.32
C GLU A 211 2.12 4.15 12.44
N VAL A 212 1.19 3.25 12.14
CA VAL A 212 1.42 2.05 11.31
C VAL A 212 1.95 2.38 9.92
N LEU A 213 1.40 3.39 9.25
CA LEU A 213 1.90 3.81 7.95
C LEU A 213 3.30 4.43 8.08
N ALA A 214 3.55 5.22 9.13
CA ALA A 214 4.83 5.87 9.37
C ALA A 214 5.95 4.88 9.69
N GLU A 215 5.63 3.77 10.38
CA GLU A 215 6.59 2.67 10.67
C GLU A 215 7.27 2.18 9.39
N GLU A 216 6.50 2.10 8.30
CA GLU A 216 6.95 1.59 7.02
C GLU A 216 7.44 2.71 6.08
N ALA A 217 6.78 3.88 6.05
CA ALA A 217 7.11 4.97 5.14
C ALA A 217 8.49 5.59 5.40
N GLN A 218 8.96 5.58 6.65
CA GLN A 218 10.29 6.06 7.04
C GLN A 218 11.45 5.22 6.50
N ARG A 219 11.18 4.01 6.00
CA ARG A 219 12.24 3.10 5.55
C ARG A 219 12.91 3.64 4.29
N ALA A 220 14.21 3.43 4.19
CA ALA A 220 15.00 3.97 3.08
C ALA A 220 14.60 3.40 1.70
N ASP A 221 14.08 2.17 1.68
CA ASP A 221 13.69 1.37 0.52
C ASP A 221 12.19 1.48 0.16
N VAL A 222 11.40 2.28 0.88
CA VAL A 222 9.94 2.39 0.72
C VAL A 222 9.55 3.78 0.22
N GLY A 223 8.75 3.84 -0.83
CA GLY A 223 8.31 5.08 -1.48
C GLY A 223 6.91 5.51 -1.05
N ALA A 224 5.96 4.57 -1.07
CA ALA A 224 4.56 4.82 -0.76
C ALA A 224 3.98 3.67 0.09
N VAL A 225 3.13 4.02 1.05
CA VAL A 225 2.48 3.07 1.94
C VAL A 225 0.99 3.34 1.98
N ALA A 226 0.16 2.31 1.81
CA ALA A 226 -1.28 2.40 1.96
C ALA A 226 -1.80 1.41 3.00
N PRO A 227 -2.88 1.75 3.71
CA PRO A 227 -3.62 0.80 4.54
C PRO A 227 -4.43 -0.15 3.65
N MET A 228 -5.10 -1.14 4.25
CA MET A 228 -6.22 -1.80 3.57
C MET A 228 -7.41 -0.84 3.53
N MET A 229 -8.07 -0.73 2.38
CA MET A 229 -9.34 0.01 2.27
C MET A 229 -10.49 -0.99 2.12
N LEU A 230 -11.59 -0.73 2.80
CA LEU A 230 -12.82 -1.49 2.71
C LEU A 230 -13.94 -0.66 2.07
N TYR A 231 -14.80 -1.34 1.34
CA TYR A 231 -16.11 -0.80 1.00
C TYR A 231 -17.01 -0.71 2.25
N PRO A 232 -18.07 0.12 2.24
CA PRO A 232 -18.99 0.24 3.37
C PRO A 232 -19.70 -1.08 3.74
N ASP A 233 -19.75 -2.06 2.84
CA ASP A 233 -20.30 -3.39 3.10
C ASP A 233 -19.29 -4.36 3.77
N GLY A 234 -18.09 -3.88 4.08
CA GLY A 234 -17.01 -4.64 4.71
C GLY A 234 -16.20 -5.52 3.74
N THR A 235 -16.49 -5.47 2.44
CA THR A 235 -15.66 -6.15 1.44
C THR A 235 -14.39 -5.35 1.16
N VAL A 236 -13.35 -6.03 0.70
CA VAL A 236 -12.07 -5.41 0.35
C VAL A 236 -12.27 -4.48 -0.84
N GLN A 237 -11.74 -3.27 -0.75
CA GLN A 237 -11.56 -2.38 -1.90
C GLN A 237 -10.10 -2.36 -2.34
N HIS A 238 -9.17 -2.18 -1.39
CA HIS A 238 -7.76 -1.99 -1.70
C HIS A 238 -6.89 -2.82 -0.77
N VAL A 239 -5.97 -3.58 -1.37
CA VAL A 239 -4.84 -4.20 -0.67
C VAL A 239 -3.59 -4.18 -1.56
N GLY A 240 -3.39 -3.07 -2.28
CA GLY A 240 -2.42 -2.91 -3.36
C GLY A 240 -3.06 -2.83 -4.75
N ALA A 241 -2.25 -2.49 -5.75
CA ALA A 241 -2.66 -2.43 -7.15
C ALA A 241 -1.74 -3.27 -8.04
N ALA A 242 -2.34 -4.05 -8.95
CA ALA A 242 -1.65 -4.85 -9.94
C ALA A 242 -1.70 -4.18 -11.31
N LEU A 243 -0.55 -4.07 -11.97
CA LEU A 243 -0.44 -3.49 -13.31
C LEU A 243 -0.98 -4.48 -14.36
N GLY A 244 -1.67 -3.96 -15.35
CA GLY A 244 -2.34 -4.69 -16.43
C GLY A 244 -3.73 -5.23 -16.08
N LEU A 245 -4.12 -5.25 -14.80
CA LEU A 245 -5.47 -5.63 -14.38
C LEU A 245 -6.48 -4.59 -14.90
N HIS A 246 -7.54 -5.06 -15.57
CA HIS A 246 -8.50 -4.25 -16.31
C HIS A 246 -7.88 -3.34 -17.39
N GLY A 247 -6.76 -3.77 -17.99
CA GLY A 247 -6.07 -3.02 -19.05
C GLY A 247 -4.96 -2.15 -18.49
N TYR A 248 -5.19 -1.40 -17.42
CA TYR A 248 -4.25 -0.41 -16.89
C TYR A 248 -3.66 -0.85 -15.55
N ALA A 249 -4.41 -0.65 -14.48
CA ALA A 249 -4.10 -1.09 -13.13
C ALA A 249 -5.43 -1.34 -12.42
N GLY A 250 -5.45 -2.31 -11.52
CA GLY A 250 -6.65 -2.62 -10.73
C GLY A 250 -6.29 -3.13 -9.35
N HIS A 251 -7.29 -3.33 -8.50
CA HIS A 251 -7.14 -3.78 -7.12
C HIS A 251 -7.42 -5.28 -7.01
N PRO A 252 -6.39 -6.13 -6.85
CA PRO A 252 -6.60 -7.53 -6.51
C PRO A 252 -7.42 -7.63 -5.21
N PHE A 253 -8.21 -8.70 -5.11
CA PHE A 253 -9.13 -8.98 -4.01
C PHE A 253 -10.34 -8.04 -3.89
N ALA A 254 -10.47 -7.00 -4.71
CA ALA A 254 -11.61 -6.09 -4.62
C ALA A 254 -12.95 -6.83 -4.76
N GLY A 255 -13.89 -6.55 -3.86
CA GLY A 255 -15.20 -7.19 -3.73
C GLY A 255 -15.22 -8.52 -2.97
N LEU A 256 -14.07 -9.02 -2.50
CA LEU A 256 -14.00 -10.22 -1.68
C LEU A 256 -14.12 -9.90 -0.18
N ALA A 257 -14.51 -10.90 0.62
CA ALA A 257 -14.39 -10.80 2.07
C ALA A 257 -12.92 -10.68 2.50
N VAL A 258 -12.66 -9.96 3.60
CA VAL A 258 -11.30 -9.72 4.12
C VAL A 258 -10.54 -11.01 4.44
N ASP A 259 -11.23 -12.07 4.83
CA ASP A 259 -10.64 -13.36 5.18
C ASP A 259 -10.64 -14.38 4.03
N ALA A 260 -11.02 -13.95 2.82
CA ALA A 260 -11.01 -14.77 1.62
C ALA A 260 -9.62 -15.36 1.35
N THR A 261 -9.61 -16.58 0.82
CA THR A 261 -8.39 -17.28 0.41
C THR A 261 -8.48 -17.57 -1.09
N THR A 262 -7.47 -17.14 -1.83
CA THR A 262 -7.38 -17.25 -3.29
C THR A 262 -6.10 -17.99 -3.68
N ALA A 263 -5.92 -18.26 -4.98
CA ALA A 263 -4.66 -18.79 -5.50
C ALA A 263 -3.45 -17.86 -5.26
N PHE A 264 -3.73 -16.57 -5.02
CA PHE A 264 -2.73 -15.53 -4.79
C PHE A 264 -2.49 -15.21 -3.31
N GLY A 265 -3.12 -15.98 -2.41
CA GLY A 265 -3.14 -15.72 -0.98
C GLY A 265 -4.43 -15.05 -0.53
N SER A 266 -4.33 -14.23 0.51
CA SER A 266 -5.46 -13.61 1.22
C SER A 266 -5.17 -12.12 1.43
N PRO A 267 -6.21 -11.26 1.47
CA PRO A 267 -6.04 -9.83 1.72
C PRO A 267 -5.32 -9.55 3.05
N LEU A 268 -5.59 -10.39 4.05
CA LEU A 268 -5.05 -10.24 5.38
C LEU A 268 -3.70 -10.97 5.58
N ASP A 269 -3.00 -11.43 4.53
CA ASP A 269 -1.73 -12.19 4.66
C ASP A 269 -0.56 -11.39 5.26
N GLY A 270 -0.74 -10.08 5.45
CA GLY A 270 0.22 -9.19 6.10
C GLY A 270 0.83 -8.20 5.11
N THR A 271 1.78 -7.39 5.60
CA THR A 271 2.41 -6.34 4.79
C THR A 271 2.99 -6.90 3.50
N ARG A 272 2.66 -6.26 2.37
CA ARG A 272 3.00 -6.77 1.04
C ARG A 272 3.55 -5.67 0.13
N ASN A 273 4.56 -6.03 -0.65
CA ASN A 273 5.14 -5.19 -1.68
C ASN A 273 4.28 -5.16 -2.95
N TRP A 274 4.18 -3.97 -3.53
CA TRP A 274 3.47 -3.70 -4.77
C TRP A 274 4.24 -2.69 -5.62
N LEU A 275 3.95 -2.66 -6.92
CA LEU A 275 4.39 -1.56 -7.77
C LEU A 275 3.62 -0.27 -7.49
N ALA A 276 2.34 -0.39 -7.08
CA ALA A 276 1.49 0.76 -6.81
C ALA A 276 0.49 0.48 -5.69
N VAL A 277 0.11 1.56 -5.01
CA VAL A 277 -0.99 1.62 -4.05
C VAL A 277 -1.85 2.85 -4.36
N THR A 278 -3.07 2.92 -3.84
CA THR A 278 -4.00 4.01 -4.19
C THR A 278 -3.75 5.26 -3.36
N ALA A 279 -3.97 6.45 -3.94
CA ALA A 279 -3.99 7.71 -3.21
C ALA A 279 -5.33 8.00 -2.48
N ALA A 280 -6.27 7.05 -2.44
CA ALA A 280 -7.44 7.17 -1.55
C ALA A 280 -7.03 7.28 -0.08
N CYS A 281 -5.98 6.56 0.31
CA CYS A 281 -5.17 6.82 1.49
C CYS A 281 -3.73 6.36 1.21
N MET A 282 -2.79 7.29 1.09
CA MET A 282 -1.38 7.00 0.81
C MET A 282 -0.48 7.88 1.67
N MET A 283 0.45 7.26 2.39
CA MET A 283 1.55 7.94 3.04
C MET A 283 2.82 7.87 2.19
N VAL A 284 3.50 9.01 2.05
CA VAL A 284 4.82 9.12 1.42
C VAL A 284 5.73 10.01 2.27
N GLU A 285 7.02 9.69 2.32
CA GLU A 285 8.01 10.58 2.92
C GLU A 285 8.20 11.80 2.02
N ARG A 286 8.06 13.01 2.56
CA ARG A 286 8.08 14.27 1.81
C ARG A 286 9.29 14.36 0.89
N ARG A 287 10.49 14.08 1.39
CA ARG A 287 11.72 14.14 0.59
C ARG A 287 11.67 13.22 -0.64
N LYS A 288 11.01 12.06 -0.55
CA LYS A 288 10.90 11.10 -1.66
C LYS A 288 9.87 11.59 -2.67
N PHE A 289 8.74 12.11 -2.19
CA PHE A 289 7.71 12.74 -3.02
C PHE A 289 8.25 13.91 -3.83
N GLU A 290 8.94 14.85 -3.15
CA GLU A 290 9.57 16.01 -3.79
C GLU A 290 10.67 15.58 -4.76
N ALA A 291 11.46 14.56 -4.41
CA ALA A 291 12.54 14.11 -5.26
C ALA A 291 12.02 13.61 -6.62
N VAL A 292 10.84 12.96 -6.68
CA VAL A 292 10.22 12.53 -7.95
C VAL A 292 9.37 13.62 -8.62
N GLY A 293 9.28 14.81 -8.04
CA GLY A 293 8.50 15.93 -8.58
C GLY A 293 7.01 15.92 -8.22
N GLY A 294 6.61 15.17 -7.19
CA GLY A 294 5.22 15.05 -6.76
C GLY A 294 4.33 14.28 -7.72
N PHE A 295 3.02 14.52 -7.66
CA PHE A 295 2.07 13.99 -8.65
C PHE A 295 2.27 14.66 -10.01
N ASP A 296 2.06 13.91 -11.08
CA ASP A 296 2.10 14.49 -12.42
C ASP A 296 0.76 15.17 -12.74
N GLU A 297 0.76 16.50 -12.72
CA GLU A 297 -0.45 17.35 -12.89
C GLU A 297 -1.13 17.23 -14.25
N ARG A 298 -0.53 16.50 -15.18
CA ARG A 298 -1.16 16.21 -16.47
C ARG A 298 -2.19 15.08 -16.36
N PHE A 299 -2.19 14.34 -15.25
CA PHE A 299 -3.34 13.53 -14.83
C PHE A 299 -4.33 14.40 -14.07
N VAL A 300 -5.59 14.41 -14.48
CA VAL A 300 -6.63 15.26 -13.89
C VAL A 300 -7.36 14.56 -12.75
N VAL A 301 -7.76 13.30 -12.96
CA VAL A 301 -8.66 12.57 -12.06
C VAL A 301 -8.07 11.26 -11.57
N ALA A 302 -7.61 10.40 -12.49
CA ALA A 302 -7.26 9.01 -12.20
C ALA A 302 -5.85 8.64 -12.66
N GLY A 303 -5.23 7.68 -11.99
CA GLY A 303 -3.95 7.10 -12.42
C GLY A 303 -2.67 7.84 -11.96
N ASN A 304 -2.82 9.05 -11.42
CA ASN A 304 -1.70 9.81 -10.87
C ASN A 304 -0.99 9.09 -9.70
N ASP A 305 -1.70 8.25 -8.96
CA ASP A 305 -1.20 7.46 -7.83
C ASP A 305 -0.34 6.29 -8.28
N VAL A 306 -0.78 5.57 -9.32
CA VAL A 306 0.02 4.54 -9.99
C VAL A 306 1.28 5.14 -10.59
N ASP A 307 1.16 6.24 -11.34
CA ASP A 307 2.30 6.96 -11.92
C ASP A 307 3.33 7.38 -10.86
N LEU A 308 2.87 7.98 -9.75
CA LEU A 308 3.74 8.36 -8.63
C LEU A 308 4.49 7.15 -8.07
N CYS A 309 3.78 6.04 -7.81
CA CYS A 309 4.40 4.83 -7.27
C CYS A 309 5.43 4.21 -8.22
N LEU A 310 5.18 4.24 -9.53
CA LEU A 310 6.13 3.76 -10.52
C LEU A 310 7.41 4.62 -10.54
N ARG A 311 7.28 5.95 -10.53
CA ARG A 311 8.45 6.87 -10.47
C ARG A 311 9.24 6.72 -9.17
N LEU A 312 8.57 6.45 -8.04
CA LEU A 312 9.23 6.10 -6.77
C LEU A 312 9.98 4.76 -6.90
N THR A 313 9.34 3.76 -7.52
CA THR A 313 9.93 2.42 -7.73
C THR A 313 11.16 2.48 -8.63
N GLU A 314 11.16 3.32 -9.67
CA GLU A 314 12.32 3.54 -10.56
C GLU A 314 13.54 4.11 -9.81
N ARG A 315 13.33 4.72 -8.64
CA ARG A 315 14.40 5.16 -7.73
C ARG A 315 14.79 4.14 -6.67
N GLY A 316 14.23 2.93 -6.74
CA GLY A 316 14.43 1.88 -5.74
C GLY A 316 13.56 2.02 -4.49
N TRP A 317 12.52 2.87 -4.52
CA TRP A 317 11.59 3.04 -3.40
C TRP A 317 10.25 2.37 -3.70
N ARG A 318 10.05 1.16 -3.17
CA ARG A 318 8.88 0.34 -3.48
C ARG A 318 7.62 0.77 -2.74
N SER A 319 6.47 0.37 -3.25
CA SER A 319 5.20 0.58 -2.54
C SER A 319 4.84 -0.60 -1.63
N LEU A 320 4.16 -0.31 -0.53
CA LEU A 320 3.69 -1.27 0.46
C LEU A 320 2.20 -1.10 0.74
N CYS A 321 1.49 -2.21 0.85
CA CYS A 321 0.18 -2.22 1.50
C CYS A 321 0.33 -2.87 2.89
N VAL A 322 -0.21 -2.22 3.92
CA VAL A 322 -0.19 -2.70 5.30
C VAL A 322 -1.62 -3.06 5.73
N PRO A 323 -2.03 -4.34 5.63
CA PRO A 323 -3.41 -4.74 5.88
C PRO A 323 -3.80 -4.77 7.37
N HIS A 324 -2.86 -4.46 8.27
CA HIS A 324 -3.09 -4.44 9.71
C HIS A 324 -3.80 -3.18 10.20
N THR A 325 -3.84 -2.13 9.37
CA THR A 325 -4.65 -0.95 9.61
C THR A 325 -5.61 -0.79 8.44
N GLN A 326 -6.84 -0.36 8.75
CA GLN A 326 -7.98 -0.39 7.83
C GLN A 326 -8.71 0.95 7.86
N LEU A 327 -9.18 1.38 6.70
CA LEU A 327 -10.07 2.54 6.53
C LEU A 327 -11.27 2.12 5.70
N LEU A 328 -12.41 2.79 5.90
CA LEU A 328 -13.55 2.69 4.99
C LEU A 328 -13.41 3.71 3.86
N HIS A 329 -13.93 3.37 2.68
CA HIS A 329 -13.99 4.28 1.54
C HIS A 329 -15.33 4.11 0.81
N ASP A 330 -16.17 5.13 0.88
CA ASP A 330 -17.47 5.21 0.20
C ASP A 330 -17.23 5.67 -1.25
N GLU A 331 -16.57 4.80 -2.03
CA GLU A 331 -15.93 5.14 -3.30
C GLU A 331 -16.81 5.90 -4.29
N SER A 332 -16.22 6.92 -4.92
CA SER A 332 -16.81 7.65 -6.06
C SER A 332 -18.11 8.39 -5.72
N ARG A 333 -18.42 8.60 -4.43
CA ARG A 333 -19.60 9.38 -4.01
C ARG A 333 -19.45 10.86 -4.30
N SER A 334 -18.24 11.40 -4.18
CA SER A 334 -17.97 12.84 -4.37
C SER A 334 -17.70 13.24 -5.82
N ARG A 335 -17.24 12.31 -6.67
CA ARG A 335 -16.63 12.64 -7.98
C ARG A 335 -17.36 12.07 -9.21
N GLY A 336 -18.37 11.21 -9.02
CA GLY A 336 -19.03 10.51 -10.13
C GLY A 336 -18.09 9.53 -10.87
N ARG A 337 -18.56 8.91 -11.95
CA ARG A 337 -17.82 7.83 -12.67
C ARG A 337 -16.99 8.29 -13.87
N HIS A 338 -16.99 9.58 -14.20
CA HIS A 338 -16.30 10.09 -15.38
C HIS A 338 -14.79 10.18 -15.13
N ILE A 339 -13.99 9.54 -15.99
CA ILE A 339 -12.53 9.66 -16.03
C ILE A 339 -12.16 10.44 -17.29
N ASP A 340 -11.23 11.38 -17.18
CA ASP A 340 -10.78 12.19 -18.32
C ASP A 340 -10.12 11.28 -19.39
N PRO A 341 -10.48 11.39 -20.68
CA PRO A 341 -9.83 10.61 -21.74
C PRO A 341 -8.30 10.76 -21.79
N GLY A 342 -7.79 11.93 -21.43
CA GLY A 342 -6.37 12.20 -21.28
C GLY A 342 -5.71 11.32 -20.22
N ASP A 343 -6.38 11.04 -19.10
CA ASP A 343 -5.84 10.17 -18.04
C ASP A 343 -5.58 8.74 -18.55
N PHE A 344 -6.40 8.24 -19.48
CA PHE A 344 -6.17 6.93 -20.09
C PHE A 344 -4.93 6.92 -20.99
N GLU A 345 -4.78 7.93 -21.86
CA GLU A 345 -3.59 8.03 -22.72
C GLU A 345 -2.32 8.20 -21.86
N ARG A 346 -2.41 8.96 -20.78
CA ARG A 346 -1.32 9.15 -19.82
C ARG A 346 -0.98 7.88 -19.06
N SER A 347 -1.99 7.13 -18.64
CA SER A 347 -1.84 5.80 -18.05
C SER A 347 -1.16 4.84 -19.03
N ARG A 348 -1.53 4.89 -20.32
CA ARG A 348 -0.92 4.05 -21.38
C ARG A 348 0.58 4.33 -21.52
N VAL A 349 0.98 5.60 -21.51
CA VAL A 349 2.39 6.00 -21.60
C VAL A 349 3.15 5.66 -20.33
N SER A 350 2.64 6.05 -19.16
CA SER A 350 3.31 5.87 -17.87
C SER A 350 3.47 4.38 -17.50
N TYR A 351 2.41 3.59 -17.66
CA TYR A 351 2.42 2.20 -17.19
C TYR A 351 3.00 1.23 -18.23
N GLY A 352 3.22 1.68 -19.46
CA GLY A 352 3.42 0.83 -20.64
C GLY A 352 4.51 -0.22 -20.48
N GLY A 353 5.65 0.13 -19.88
CA GLY A 353 6.73 -0.83 -19.60
C GLY A 353 6.28 -1.97 -18.69
N PHE A 354 5.63 -1.65 -17.57
CA PHE A 354 5.16 -2.64 -16.60
C PHE A 354 3.94 -3.42 -17.09
N ARG A 355 3.07 -2.83 -17.91
CA ARG A 355 1.94 -3.52 -18.57
C ARG A 355 2.40 -4.58 -19.55
N THR A 356 3.53 -4.36 -20.22
CA THR A 356 4.06 -5.26 -21.26
C THR A 356 5.02 -6.31 -20.72
N ILE A 357 5.93 -5.91 -19.82
CA ILE A 357 6.90 -6.82 -19.18
C ILE A 357 6.21 -7.67 -18.09
N GLY A 358 5.17 -7.12 -17.46
CA GLY A 358 4.41 -7.74 -16.37
C GLY A 358 4.74 -7.15 -15.01
N ASP A 359 3.77 -7.23 -14.10
CA ASP A 359 3.93 -6.82 -12.71
C ASP A 359 4.75 -7.87 -11.93
N PRO A 360 5.88 -7.50 -11.30
CA PRO A 360 6.68 -8.44 -10.55
C PRO A 360 5.97 -8.99 -9.30
N PHE A 361 5.03 -8.26 -8.71
CA PHE A 361 4.32 -8.65 -7.48
C PHE A 361 2.99 -9.37 -7.74
N TYR A 362 2.52 -9.40 -9.00
CA TYR A 362 1.32 -10.12 -9.43
C TYR A 362 1.67 -11.30 -10.34
N HIS A 363 1.11 -12.48 -10.06
CA HIS A 363 1.51 -13.68 -10.79
C HIS A 363 0.92 -13.68 -12.22
N PRO A 364 1.71 -13.88 -13.29
CA PRO A 364 1.24 -13.73 -14.67
C PRO A 364 0.17 -14.76 -15.09
N ALA A 365 0.11 -15.91 -14.43
CA ALA A 365 -0.95 -16.90 -14.63
C ALA A 365 -2.30 -16.52 -13.98
N LEU A 366 -2.39 -15.41 -13.25
CA LEU A 366 -3.65 -14.91 -12.70
C LEU A 366 -4.40 -14.07 -13.74
N SER A 367 -5.71 -13.97 -13.53
CA SER A 367 -6.59 -13.18 -14.35
C SER A 367 -6.21 -11.70 -14.32
N LEU A 368 -6.27 -11.06 -15.48
CA LEU A 368 -6.14 -9.60 -15.59
C LEU A 368 -7.48 -8.94 -15.93
N THR A 369 -8.58 -9.69 -15.87
CA THR A 369 -9.94 -9.16 -16.10
C THR A 369 -10.84 -9.32 -14.87
N ARG A 370 -10.36 -10.00 -13.83
CA ARG A 370 -11.08 -10.23 -12.56
C ARG A 370 -10.20 -9.92 -11.37
N THR A 371 -10.82 -9.37 -10.33
CA THR A 371 -10.18 -9.01 -9.06
C THR A 371 -10.09 -10.20 -8.10
N ASP A 372 -10.79 -11.31 -8.38
CA ASP A 372 -10.90 -12.49 -7.52
C ASP A 372 -9.61 -13.33 -7.38
N CYS A 373 -8.52 -12.90 -8.00
CA CYS A 373 -7.22 -13.56 -7.98
C CYS A 373 -7.30 -15.03 -8.43
N THR A 374 -8.19 -15.34 -9.38
CA THR A 374 -8.28 -16.66 -10.01
C THR A 374 -7.27 -16.83 -11.14
N LEU A 375 -7.02 -18.08 -11.53
CA LEU A 375 -6.19 -18.38 -12.70
C LEU A 375 -6.82 -17.80 -13.98
N ARG A 376 -5.97 -17.29 -14.86
CA ARG A 376 -6.35 -16.79 -16.18
C ARG A 376 -6.97 -17.92 -17.01
N ARG A 377 -8.11 -17.63 -17.65
CA ARG A 377 -8.73 -18.58 -18.58
C ARG A 377 -8.01 -18.56 -19.92
N ARG A 378 -8.02 -19.69 -20.64
CA ARG A 378 -7.49 -19.74 -22.01
C ARG A 378 -8.31 -18.81 -22.90
N GLY A 379 -7.64 -17.92 -23.65
CA GLY A 379 -8.30 -16.91 -24.48
C GLY A 379 -8.82 -15.68 -23.72
N GLU A 380 -8.45 -15.52 -22.45
CA GLU A 380 -8.72 -14.30 -21.71
C GLU A 380 -7.85 -13.16 -22.26
N GLU A 381 -8.47 -12.29 -23.04
CA GLU A 381 -7.88 -11.06 -23.55
C GLU A 381 -8.20 -9.89 -22.61
N VAL A 382 -7.19 -9.07 -22.34
CA VAL A 382 -7.37 -7.81 -21.64
C VAL A 382 -7.58 -6.74 -22.71
N ALA A 383 -8.70 -6.02 -22.66
CA ALA A 383 -8.90 -4.87 -23.53
C ALA A 383 -7.73 -3.89 -23.32
N GLN A 384 -7.01 -3.57 -24.41
CA GLN A 384 -5.78 -2.76 -24.36
C GLN A 384 -6.05 -1.28 -24.14
#